data_AF-A0A2I0N8E4-F1
#
_entry.id   AF-A0A2I0N8E4-F1
#
_cell.length_a   1.000
_cell.length_b   1.000
_cell.length_c   1.000
_cell.angle_alpha   90.00
_cell.angle_beta   90.00
_cell.angle_gamma   90.00
#
_symmetry.space_group_name_H-M   'P 1'
#
loop_
_entity.id
_entity.type
_entity.pdbx_description
1 polymer ?
#
loop_
_entity_poly.entity_id
_entity_poly.type
_entity_poly.pdbx_seq_one_letter_code
_entity_poly.pdbx_strand_id
1 'polypeptide(L)'
;MVEIEVTESEVIQAFVARALWLESQMMSALWDAYIHTNRHMDDIFEMILGSRKHKVILTKIVRNMKGIDIPEFFREFGTKTFDYSNLMEEDIMGELYKNMKTVLDFYTKLRAMSEEELINSLWKSGEPKEYFTKMDMLIENKNGNVQKLTPFASRLIRSI
;
A
#
# COMPACT_ATOMS: atom_id res chain seq x y z
N MET A 1 -17.45 -29.52 14.46
CA MET A 1 -17.22 -28.10 14.16
C MET A 1 -15.73 -27.90 14.29
N VAL A 2 -15.01 -27.69 13.18
CA VAL A 2 -13.56 -27.44 13.25
C VAL A 2 -13.41 -25.94 13.50
N GLU A 3 -13.00 -25.55 14.70
CA GLU A 3 -12.52 -24.19 14.94
C GLU A 3 -11.24 -24.02 14.13
N ILE A 4 -11.30 -23.18 13.10
CA ILE A 4 -10.13 -22.77 12.35
C ILE A 4 -9.45 -21.71 13.22
N GLU A 5 -8.45 -22.11 13.99
CA GLU A 5 -7.56 -21.16 14.67
C GLU A 5 -6.73 -20.44 13.61
N VAL A 6 -7.13 -19.21 13.27
CA VAL A 6 -6.27 -18.32 12.50
C VAL A 6 -5.14 -17.87 13.41
N THR A 7 -3.92 -18.24 13.08
CA THR A 7 -2.73 -17.86 13.84
C THR A 7 -2.38 -16.39 13.59
N GLU A 8 -1.80 -15.71 14.59
CA GLU A 8 -1.31 -14.33 14.41
C GLU A 8 -0.28 -14.21 13.27
N SER A 9 0.42 -15.31 13.01
CA SER A 9 1.27 -15.48 11.82
C SER A 9 0.47 -15.30 10.53
N GLU A 10 -0.58 -16.08 10.31
CA GLU A 10 -1.41 -15.99 9.10
C GLU A 10 -2.02 -14.60 8.93
N VAL A 11 -2.39 -13.94 10.03
CA VAL A 11 -2.89 -12.56 10.02
C VAL A 11 -1.85 -11.57 9.47
N ILE A 12 -0.62 -11.59 10.00
CA ILE A 12 0.47 -10.71 9.51
C ILE A 12 0.77 -11.01 8.04
N GLN A 13 0.82 -12.29 7.66
CA GLN A 13 1.11 -12.68 6.28
C GLN A 13 0.04 -12.17 5.32
N ALA A 14 -1.24 -12.34 5.66
CA ALA A 14 -2.36 -11.82 4.89
C ALA A 14 -2.28 -10.30 4.76
N PHE A 15 -1.90 -9.58 5.82
CA PHE A 15 -1.75 -8.13 5.76
C PHE A 15 -0.56 -7.68 4.88
N VAL A 16 0.58 -8.36 4.93
CA VAL A 16 1.71 -8.02 4.05
C VAL A 16 1.38 -8.33 2.58
N ALA A 17 0.67 -9.43 2.31
CA ALA A 17 0.16 -9.72 0.97
C ALA A 17 -0.82 -8.63 0.50
N ARG A 18 -1.73 -8.19 1.39
CA ARG A 18 -2.66 -7.09 1.12
C ARG A 18 -1.92 -5.77 0.86
N ALA A 19 -0.83 -5.48 1.56
CA ALA A 19 0.04 -4.33 1.28
C ALA A 19 0.63 -4.38 -0.14
N LEU A 20 1.17 -5.52 -0.56
CA LEU A 20 1.70 -5.71 -1.91
C LEU A 20 0.61 -5.53 -2.98
N TRP A 21 -0.60 -6.03 -2.71
CA TRP A 21 -1.74 -5.85 -3.58
C TRP A 21 -2.14 -4.36 -3.66
N LEU A 22 -2.23 -3.67 -2.53
CA LEU A 22 -2.56 -2.24 -2.46
C LEU A 22 -1.57 -1.38 -3.26
N GLU A 23 -0.28 -1.65 -3.18
CA GLU A 23 0.70 -0.93 -4.02
C GLU A 23 0.54 -1.25 -5.50
N SER A 24 0.08 -2.45 -5.86
CA SER A 24 -0.20 -2.79 -7.25
C SER A 24 -1.41 -2.04 -7.78
N GLN A 25 -2.48 -1.94 -6.98
CA GLN A 25 -3.65 -1.11 -7.31
C GLN A 25 -3.28 0.36 -7.40
N MET A 26 -2.48 0.86 -6.47
CA MET A 26 -1.98 2.22 -6.46
C MET A 26 -1.18 2.54 -7.72
N MET A 27 -0.28 1.65 -8.13
CA MET A 27 0.47 1.83 -9.38
C MET A 27 -0.45 1.89 -10.60
N SER A 28 -1.49 1.05 -10.66
CA SER A 28 -2.47 1.10 -11.75
C SER A 28 -3.19 2.45 -11.78
N ALA A 29 -3.67 2.93 -10.63
CA ALA A 29 -4.33 4.23 -10.52
C ALA A 29 -3.40 5.38 -10.91
N LEU A 30 -2.14 5.35 -10.46
CA LEU A 30 -1.17 6.40 -10.76
C LEU A 30 -0.80 6.44 -12.25
N TRP A 31 -0.67 5.29 -12.91
CA TRP A 31 -0.41 5.24 -14.35
C TRP A 31 -1.56 5.79 -15.17
N ASP A 32 -2.79 5.44 -14.79
CA ASP A 32 -3.97 5.98 -15.46
C ASP A 32 -4.07 7.51 -15.25
N ALA A 33 -3.84 7.97 -14.02
CA ALA A 33 -3.78 9.40 -13.72
C ALA A 33 -2.70 10.11 -14.55
N TYR A 34 -1.50 9.56 -14.63
CA TYR A 34 -0.38 10.13 -15.39
C TYR A 34 -0.75 10.42 -16.86
N ILE A 35 -1.53 9.53 -17.49
CA ILE A 35 -1.98 9.69 -18.89
C ILE A 35 -3.01 10.83 -19.02
N HIS A 36 -3.79 11.08 -17.97
CA HIS A 36 -4.93 12.00 -17.96
C HIS A 36 -4.65 13.34 -17.26
N THR A 37 -3.43 13.57 -16.77
CA THR A 37 -3.04 14.80 -16.06
C THR A 37 -1.79 15.43 -16.67
N ASN A 38 -1.85 16.73 -16.97
CA ASN A 38 -0.70 17.46 -17.54
C ASN A 38 0.02 18.34 -16.50
N ARG A 39 -0.70 18.98 -15.58
CA ARG A 39 -0.10 19.92 -14.62
C ARG A 39 0.61 19.20 -13.48
N HIS A 40 0.16 18.00 -13.11
CA HIS A 40 0.70 17.21 -12.00
C HIS A 40 1.51 15.99 -12.44
N MET A 41 1.89 15.93 -13.72
CA MET A 41 2.55 14.78 -14.32
C MET A 41 3.85 14.37 -13.57
N ASP A 42 4.69 15.34 -13.20
CA ASP A 42 5.95 15.07 -12.49
C ASP A 42 5.70 14.53 -11.07
N ASP A 43 4.77 15.13 -10.33
CA ASP A 43 4.39 14.65 -9.00
C ASP A 43 3.84 13.22 -9.05
N ILE A 44 3.00 12.92 -10.03
CA ILE A 44 2.45 11.57 -10.22
C ILE A 44 3.56 10.58 -10.59
N PHE A 45 4.50 10.99 -11.45
CA PHE A 45 5.63 10.16 -11.81
C PHE A 45 6.52 9.82 -10.60
N GLU A 46 6.80 10.80 -9.74
CA GLU A 46 7.50 10.57 -8.47
C GLU A 46 6.75 9.55 -7.58
N MET A 47 5.43 9.66 -7.49
CA MET A 47 4.59 8.73 -6.73
C MET A 47 4.59 7.31 -7.33
N ILE A 48 4.67 7.16 -8.66
CA ILE A 48 4.84 5.87 -9.34
C ILE A 48 6.17 5.23 -8.92
N LEU A 49 7.26 5.99 -8.99
CA LEU A 49 8.58 5.52 -8.58
C LEU A 49 8.62 5.15 -7.09
N GLY A 50 7.98 5.96 -6.24
CA GLY A 50 7.81 5.67 -4.81
C GLY A 50 7.07 4.34 -4.57
N SER A 51 5.91 4.16 -5.20
CA SER A 51 5.11 2.94 -5.08
C SER A 51 5.85 1.69 -5.58
N ARG A 52 6.67 1.83 -6.64
CA ARG A 52 7.56 0.74 -7.09
C ARG A 52 8.62 0.40 -6.05
N LYS A 53 9.26 1.40 -5.42
CA LYS A 53 10.22 1.17 -4.32
C LYS A 53 9.54 0.49 -3.14
N HIS A 54 8.32 0.87 -2.80
CA HIS A 54 7.55 0.24 -1.72
C HIS A 54 7.28 -1.24 -1.99
N LYS A 55 6.89 -1.62 -3.21
CA LYS A 55 6.76 -3.03 -3.59
C LYS A 55 8.05 -3.81 -3.38
N VAL A 56 9.20 -3.23 -3.71
CA VAL A 56 10.52 -3.87 -3.47
C VAL A 56 10.77 -4.06 -1.98
N ILE A 57 10.47 -3.04 -1.15
CA ILE A 57 10.61 -3.12 0.31
C ILE A 57 9.70 -4.21 0.89
N LEU A 58 8.42 -4.22 0.53
CA LEU A 58 7.46 -5.23 0.96
C LEU A 58 7.85 -6.64 0.50
N THR A 59 8.35 -6.78 -0.73
CA THR A 59 8.84 -8.08 -1.23
C THR A 59 10.03 -8.57 -0.40
N LYS A 60 10.92 -7.67 0.03
CA LYS A 60 12.02 -8.03 0.94
C LYS A 60 11.50 -8.47 2.31
N ILE A 61 10.51 -7.75 2.87
CA ILE A 61 9.85 -8.15 4.11
C ILE A 61 9.31 -9.58 3.98
N VAL A 62 8.55 -9.86 2.92
CA VAL A 62 7.97 -11.20 2.71
C VAL A 62 9.04 -12.28 2.60
N ARG A 63 10.11 -12.03 1.83
CA ARG A 63 11.21 -13.01 1.68
C ARG A 63 11.86 -13.36 3.01
N ASN A 64 11.93 -12.40 3.92
CA ASN A 64 12.49 -12.59 5.26
C ASN A 64 11.48 -13.18 6.26
N MET A 65 10.20 -13.31 5.92
CA MET A 65 9.19 -13.91 6.79
C MET A 65 8.98 -15.41 6.50
N LYS A 66 8.78 -16.22 7.54
CA LYS A 66 8.45 -17.65 7.44
C LYS A 66 7.03 -17.84 6.90
N GLY A 67 6.84 -18.90 6.11
CA GLY A 67 5.51 -19.40 5.74
C GLY A 67 4.72 -18.60 4.70
N ILE A 68 5.23 -17.51 4.11
CA ILE A 68 4.42 -16.69 3.19
C ILE A 68 4.36 -17.27 1.78
N ASP A 69 3.17 -17.70 1.34
CA ASP A 69 2.83 -17.93 -0.07
C ASP A 69 2.06 -16.73 -0.64
N ILE A 70 2.78 -15.82 -1.31
CA ILE A 70 2.20 -14.61 -1.91
C ILE A 70 1.11 -14.95 -2.96
N PRO A 71 1.35 -15.83 -3.95
CA PRO A 71 0.36 -16.20 -4.97
C PRO A 71 -1.03 -16.56 -4.47
N GLU A 72 -1.15 -17.21 -3.31
CA GLU A 72 -2.45 -17.62 -2.77
C GLU A 72 -3.31 -16.41 -2.37
N PHE A 73 -2.78 -15.50 -1.56
CA PHE A 73 -3.48 -14.30 -1.14
C PHE A 73 -3.84 -13.36 -2.30
N PHE A 74 -2.99 -13.27 -3.33
CA PHE A 74 -3.30 -12.43 -4.49
C PHE A 74 -4.54 -12.88 -5.27
N ARG A 75 -4.87 -14.18 -5.26
CA ARG A 75 -6.07 -14.70 -5.92
C ARG A 75 -7.36 -14.22 -5.24
N GLU A 76 -7.32 -13.93 -3.95
CA GLU A 76 -8.48 -13.50 -3.17
C GLU A 76 -8.82 -12.02 -3.36
N PHE A 77 -7.82 -11.19 -3.70
CA PHE A 77 -7.99 -9.74 -3.65
C PHE A 77 -8.55 -9.11 -4.93
N GLY A 78 -8.75 -9.88 -6.00
CA GLY A 78 -9.24 -9.39 -7.29
C GLY A 78 -8.35 -8.30 -7.90
N THR A 79 -8.78 -7.72 -9.03
CA THR A 79 -8.12 -6.58 -9.67
C THR A 79 -9.12 -5.45 -9.80
N LYS A 80 -8.76 -4.25 -9.35
CA LYS A 80 -9.57 -3.05 -9.57
C LYS A 80 -9.03 -2.33 -10.80
N THR A 81 -9.89 -2.10 -11.78
CA THR A 81 -9.57 -1.22 -12.91
C THR A 81 -9.88 0.22 -12.49
N PHE A 82 -8.95 1.12 -12.79
CA PHE A 82 -9.14 2.55 -12.65
C PHE A 82 -9.30 3.13 -14.05
N ASP A 83 -10.27 4.02 -14.23
CA ASP A 83 -10.52 4.73 -15.48
C ASP A 83 -10.86 6.18 -15.14
N TYR A 84 -9.92 7.06 -15.43
CA TYR A 84 -10.00 8.49 -15.19
C TYR A 84 -10.28 9.31 -16.47
N SER A 85 -10.62 8.65 -17.58
CA SER A 85 -10.83 9.28 -18.88
C SER A 85 -11.87 10.41 -18.89
N ASN A 86 -12.83 10.36 -17.96
CA ASN A 86 -13.93 11.34 -17.86
C ASN A 86 -13.82 12.27 -16.64
N LEU A 87 -12.70 12.25 -15.90
CA LEU A 87 -12.52 13.08 -14.71
C LEU A 87 -11.66 14.32 -15.04
N MET A 88 -11.97 15.43 -14.37
CA MET A 88 -11.06 16.58 -14.38
C MET A 88 -9.80 16.24 -13.57
N GLU A 89 -8.68 16.84 -13.93
CA GLU A 89 -7.39 16.60 -13.26
C GLU A 89 -7.47 16.79 -11.73
N GLU A 90 -8.16 17.83 -11.24
CA GLU A 90 -8.34 18.05 -9.81
C GLU A 90 -9.14 16.92 -9.12
N ASP A 91 -10.09 16.30 -9.83
CA ASP A 91 -10.89 15.19 -9.32
C ASP A 91 -10.06 13.89 -9.32
N ILE A 92 -9.22 13.69 -10.35
CA ILE A 92 -8.22 12.62 -10.39
C ILE A 92 -7.30 12.71 -9.18
N MET A 93 -6.77 13.90 -8.87
CA MET A 93 -5.93 14.13 -7.70
C MET A 93 -6.67 13.86 -6.38
N GLY A 94 -7.97 14.17 -6.32
CA GLY A 94 -8.85 13.81 -5.20
C GLY A 94 -9.00 12.30 -5.00
N GLU A 95 -9.21 11.53 -6.08
CA GLU A 95 -9.26 10.07 -6.01
C GLU A 95 -7.90 9.47 -5.62
N LEU A 96 -6.79 10.01 -6.14
CA LEU A 96 -5.45 9.62 -5.70
C LEU A 96 -5.23 9.89 -4.21
N TYR A 97 -5.70 11.04 -3.68
CA TYR A 97 -5.64 11.35 -2.25
C TYR A 97 -6.32 10.25 -1.42
N LYS A 98 -7.56 9.88 -1.79
CA LYS A 98 -8.35 8.84 -1.11
C LYS A 98 -7.63 7.50 -1.11
N ASN A 99 -7.10 7.10 -2.27
CA ASN A 99 -6.37 5.85 -2.40
C ASN A 99 -5.08 5.89 -1.56
N MET A 100 -4.31 6.99 -1.60
CA MET A 100 -3.05 7.12 -0.85
C MET A 100 -3.29 7.09 0.65
N LYS A 101 -4.34 7.77 1.12
CA LYS A 101 -4.76 7.73 2.53
C LYS A 101 -5.14 6.32 2.96
N THR A 102 -5.87 5.58 2.12
CA THR A 102 -6.21 4.17 2.40
C THR A 102 -4.96 3.31 2.58
N VAL A 103 -3.94 3.48 1.72
CA VAL A 103 -2.67 2.74 1.85
C VAL A 103 -1.89 3.17 3.09
N LEU A 104 -1.83 4.47 3.37
CA LEU A 104 -1.18 5.00 4.57
C LEU A 104 -1.83 4.44 5.84
N ASP A 105 -3.15 4.54 5.96
CA ASP A 105 -3.90 4.02 7.12
C ASP A 105 -3.68 2.52 7.29
N PHE A 106 -3.59 1.78 6.17
CA PHE A 106 -3.27 0.36 6.20
C PHE A 106 -1.86 0.09 6.74
N TYR A 107 -0.84 0.82 6.27
CA TYR A 107 0.53 0.67 6.79
C TYR A 107 0.65 1.04 8.25
N THR A 108 0.04 2.15 8.67
CA THR A 108 0.05 2.58 10.07
C THR A 108 -0.59 1.51 10.96
N LYS A 109 -1.73 0.94 10.55
CA LYS A 109 -2.37 -0.15 11.29
C LYS A 109 -1.50 -1.40 11.32
N LEU A 110 -0.99 -1.86 10.17
CA LEU A 110 -0.13 -3.03 10.10
C LEU A 110 1.09 -2.88 11.01
N ARG A 111 1.75 -1.72 10.97
CA ARG A 111 2.88 -1.39 11.83
C ARG A 111 2.53 -1.39 13.32
N ALA A 112 1.37 -0.85 13.70
CA ALA A 112 0.92 -0.77 15.09
C ALA A 112 0.51 -2.14 15.66
N MET A 113 -0.05 -3.03 14.84
CA MET A 113 -0.46 -4.37 15.23
C MET A 113 0.68 -5.40 15.21
N SER A 114 1.85 -5.03 14.71
CA SER A 114 3.01 -5.93 14.62
C SER A 114 3.81 -5.88 15.91
N GLU A 115 3.66 -6.89 16.75
CA GLU A 115 4.45 -7.01 17.98
C GLU A 115 5.88 -7.49 17.69
N GLU A 116 6.86 -7.00 18.45
CA GLU A 116 8.28 -7.33 18.24
C GLU A 116 8.54 -8.84 18.43
N GLU A 117 7.91 -9.46 19.42
CA GLU A 117 8.02 -10.91 19.68
C GLU A 117 7.49 -11.74 18.51
N LEU A 118 6.32 -11.36 17.97
CA LEU A 118 5.72 -12.02 16.82
C LEU A 118 6.61 -11.89 15.58
N ILE A 119 7.05 -10.67 15.24
CA ILE A 119 7.96 -10.45 14.10
C ILE A 119 9.27 -11.22 14.28
N ASN A 120 9.85 -11.25 15.48
CA ASN A 120 11.06 -12.03 15.78
C ASN A 120 10.85 -13.52 15.52
N SER A 121 9.71 -14.09 15.91
CA SER A 121 9.42 -15.51 15.70
C SER A 121 9.24 -15.88 14.23
N LEU A 122 8.65 -14.96 13.45
CA LEU A 122 8.37 -15.12 12.03
C LEU A 122 9.56 -14.80 11.13
N TRP A 123 10.57 -14.09 11.61
CA TRP A 123 11.73 -13.72 10.79
C TRP A 123 12.65 -14.93 10.51
N LYS A 124 13.04 -15.12 9.25
CA LYS A 124 13.90 -16.21 8.76
C LYS A 124 15.38 -15.89 8.93
N SER A 125 15.79 -14.67 8.58
CA SER A 125 17.21 -14.30 8.46
C SER A 125 17.43 -12.80 8.57
N GLY A 126 18.55 -12.40 9.15
CA GLY A 126 18.90 -10.98 9.37
C GLY A 126 18.27 -10.43 10.65
N GLU A 127 18.30 -9.11 10.81
CA GLU A 127 17.78 -8.42 12.00
C GLU A 127 16.27 -8.16 11.85
N PRO A 128 15.41 -8.71 12.73
CA PRO A 128 13.96 -8.49 12.64
C PRO A 128 13.56 -7.01 12.78
N LYS A 129 14.39 -6.19 13.46
CA LYS A 129 14.22 -4.73 13.54
C LYS A 129 14.14 -4.06 12.17
N GLU A 130 14.71 -4.69 11.13
CA GLU A 130 14.60 -4.24 9.75
C GLU A 130 13.14 -4.15 9.28
N TYR A 131 12.24 -5.01 9.78
CA TYR A 131 10.79 -4.91 9.51
C TYR A 131 10.24 -3.55 9.92
N PHE A 132 10.47 -3.17 11.17
CA PHE A 132 9.93 -1.94 11.75
C PHE A 132 10.49 -0.71 11.05
N THR A 133 11.81 -0.65 10.85
CA THR A 133 12.44 0.44 10.10
C THR A 133 11.86 0.56 8.69
N LYS A 134 11.65 -0.56 7.98
CA LYS A 134 11.05 -0.55 6.64
C LYS A 134 9.61 -0.07 6.65
N MET A 135 8.80 -0.54 7.61
CA MET A 135 7.41 -0.11 7.74
C MET A 135 7.31 1.38 8.07
N ASP A 136 8.18 1.90 8.94
CA ASP A 136 8.23 3.32 9.28
C ASP A 136 8.61 4.17 8.04
N MET A 137 9.57 3.72 7.23
CA MET A 137 9.89 4.35 5.95
C MET A 137 8.72 4.36 4.96
N LEU A 138 7.95 3.26 4.87
CA LEU A 138 6.77 3.17 4.01
C LEU A 138 5.69 4.17 4.44
N ILE A 139 5.46 4.28 5.75
CA ILE A 139 4.50 5.21 6.35
C ILE A 139 4.92 6.66 6.07
N GLU A 140 6.18 7.00 6.35
CA GLU A 140 6.71 8.36 6.13
C GLU A 140 6.56 8.78 4.66
N ASN A 141 6.95 7.91 3.73
CA ASN A 141 6.84 8.21 2.31
C ASN A 141 5.38 8.36 1.85
N LYS A 142 4.49 7.44 2.26
CA LYS A 142 3.05 7.56 1.93
C LYS A 142 2.43 8.80 2.54
N ASN A 143 2.81 9.16 3.76
CA ASN A 143 2.36 10.40 4.40
C ASN A 143 2.80 11.64 3.60
N GLY A 144 4.03 11.67 3.10
CA GLY A 144 4.49 12.72 2.18
C GLY A 144 3.61 12.84 0.93
N ASN A 145 3.25 11.72 0.30
CA ASN A 145 2.33 11.73 -0.85
C ASN A 145 0.93 12.22 -0.47
N VAL A 146 0.39 11.80 0.69
CA VAL A 146 -0.91 12.28 1.20
C VAL A 146 -0.87 13.79 1.45
N GLN A 147 0.22 14.33 2.01
CA GLN A 147 0.39 15.76 2.21
C GLN A 147 0.40 16.53 0.88
N LYS A 148 1.15 16.04 -0.13
CA LYS A 148 1.13 16.61 -1.49
C LYS A 148 -0.29 16.66 -2.07
N LEU A 149 -1.11 15.63 -1.81
CA LEU A 149 -2.46 15.51 -2.36
C LEU A 149 -3.55 16.16 -1.49
N THR A 150 -3.24 16.60 -0.28
CA THR A 150 -4.19 17.19 0.66
C THR A 150 -4.96 18.40 0.11
N PRO A 151 -4.37 19.30 -0.72
CA PRO A 151 -5.13 20.39 -1.35
C PRO A 151 -6.34 19.93 -2.17
N PHE A 152 -6.34 18.69 -2.66
CA PHE A 152 -7.41 18.12 -3.49
C PHE A 152 -8.45 17.32 -2.68
N ALA A 153 -8.27 17.16 -1.37
CA ALA A 153 -9.15 16.34 -0.52
C ALA A 153 -10.63 16.79 -0.57
N SER A 154 -10.89 18.08 -0.78
CA SER A 154 -12.25 18.65 -0.85
C SER A 154 -13.00 18.32 -2.15
N ARG A 155 -12.30 17.87 -3.20
CA ARG A 155 -12.91 17.51 -4.50
C ARG A 155 -13.76 16.24 -4.42
N LEU A 156 -13.48 15.38 -3.45
CA LEU A 156 -14.24 14.17 -3.13
C LEU A 156 -15.70 14.44 -2.74
N ILE A 157 -16.06 15.67 -2.34
CA ILE A 157 -17.41 16.02 -1.85
C ILE A 157 -18.36 16.37 -3.00
N ARG A 158 -17.87 16.61 -4.22
CA ARG A 158 -18.70 17.09 -5.34
C ARG A 158 -19.24 15.99 -6.26
N SER A 159 -18.85 14.75 -6.05
CA SER A 159 -19.20 13.59 -6.88
C SER A 159 -20.32 12.71 -6.30
N ILE A 160 -21.11 13.24 -5.35
CA ILE A 160 -22.31 12.58 -4.77
C ILE A 160 -23.55 13.40 -5.10
#